data_AF-A0A2K0UKT8-F1
#
_entry.id   AF-A0A2K0UKT8-F1
#
_cell.length_a   1.000
_cell.length_b   1.000
_cell.length_c   1.000
_cell.angle_alpha   90.00
_cell.angle_beta   90.00
_cell.angle_gamma   90.00
#
_symmetry.space_group_name_H-M   'P 1'
#
loop_
_entity.id
_entity.type
_entity.pdbx_description
1 polymer ?
#
loop_
_entity_poly.entity_id
_entity_poly.type
_entity_poly.pdbx_seq_one_letter_code
_entity_poly.pdbx_strand_id
1 'polypeptide(L)'
;MKTLARMTAEYRRIMLLHMFTVYILGLSEHPTEKGPDIAPALKALTPPPKDLWPLLRVLSTLTKAYVCNSALRLLYCCIESIGGVGYLLNEEEYLNIARLYRDCAVLPIWEGTTDLLSTDFIRAL
;
A
#
# COMPACT_ATOMS: atom_id res chain seq x y z
N MET A 1 18.31 8.55 14.98
CA MET A 1 16.82 8.54 15.04
C MET A 1 16.10 9.05 13.78
N LYS A 2 16.76 9.76 12.83
CA LYS A 2 16.08 10.25 11.61
C LYS A 2 15.58 9.13 10.68
N THR A 3 16.31 8.01 10.58
CA THR A 3 15.96 6.87 9.70
C THR A 3 14.64 6.21 10.09
N LEU A 4 14.50 5.78 11.36
CA LEU A 4 13.27 5.19 11.89
C LEU A 4 12.07 6.13 11.75
N ALA A 5 12.24 7.42 12.07
CA ALA A 5 11.17 8.41 11.90
C ALA A 5 10.69 8.51 10.44
N ARG A 6 11.63 8.52 9.48
CA ARG A 6 11.31 8.52 8.04
C ARG A 6 10.63 7.22 7.61
N MET A 7 11.12 6.07 8.06
CA MET A 7 10.49 4.77 7.79
C MET A 7 9.05 4.72 8.29
N THR A 8 8.80 5.21 9.51
CA THR A 8 7.45 5.27 10.08
C THR A 8 6.55 6.22 9.28
N ALA A 9 7.07 7.36 8.82
CA ALA A 9 6.30 8.29 7.99
C ALA A 9 5.92 7.65 6.65
N GLU A 10 6.86 6.99 5.98
CA GLU A 10 6.61 6.26 4.73
C GLU A 10 5.61 5.11 4.92
N TYR A 11 5.76 4.33 6.00
CA TYR A 11 4.81 3.27 6.35
C TYR A 11 3.40 3.83 6.55
N ARG A 12 3.25 4.92 7.29
CA ARG A 12 1.94 5.57 7.49
C ARG A 12 1.35 6.07 6.17
N ARG A 13 2.17 6.65 5.28
CA ARG A 13 1.73 7.12 3.96
C ARG A 13 1.13 5.97 3.14
N ILE A 14 1.81 4.84 3.05
CA ILE A 14 1.31 3.70 2.25
C ILE A 14 0.09 3.03 2.89
N MET A 15 0.00 2.99 4.22
CA MET A 15 -1.16 2.48 4.92
C MET A 15 -2.40 3.34 4.67
N LEU A 16 -2.27 4.67 4.70
CA LEU A 16 -3.38 5.58 4.42
C LEU A 16 -3.87 5.45 2.98
N LEU A 17 -2.95 5.36 2.01
CA LEU A 17 -3.31 5.11 0.60
C LEU A 17 -4.06 3.79 0.42
N HIS A 18 -3.57 2.72 1.06
CA HIS A 18 -4.20 1.41 1.00
C HIS A 18 -5.61 1.44 1.61
N MET A 19 -5.76 1.98 2.83
CA MET A 19 -7.06 2.07 3.51
C MET A 19 -8.05 2.96 2.77
N PHE A 20 -7.58 4.06 2.16
CA PHE A 20 -8.42 4.89 1.30
C PHE A 20 -8.91 4.11 0.06
N THR A 21 -8.04 3.34 -0.59
CA THR A 21 -8.43 2.52 -1.75
C THR A 21 -9.46 1.45 -1.37
N VAL A 22 -9.27 0.77 -0.23
CA VAL A 22 -10.23 -0.20 0.31
C VAL A 22 -11.56 0.48 0.65
N TYR A 23 -11.53 1.68 1.21
CA TYR A 23 -12.73 2.46 1.48
C TYR A 23 -13.51 2.80 0.20
N ILE A 24 -12.85 3.28 -0.84
CA ILE A 24 -13.49 3.55 -2.14
C ILE A 24 -14.06 2.27 -2.77
N LEU A 25 -13.35 1.14 -2.67
CA LEU A 25 -13.86 -0.16 -3.11
C LEU A 25 -15.16 -0.52 -2.37
N GLY A 26 -15.17 -0.41 -1.04
CA GLY A 26 -16.38 -0.71 -0.24
C GLY A 26 -17.58 0.18 -0.60
N LEU A 27 -17.36 1.47 -0.89
CA LEU A 27 -18.42 2.35 -1.39
C LEU A 27 -18.95 1.92 -2.77
N SER A 28 -18.08 1.41 -3.65
CA SER A 28 -18.48 0.95 -4.98
C SER A 28 -19.28 -0.36 -4.94
N GLU A 29 -19.00 -1.23 -3.97
CA GLU A 29 -19.68 -2.51 -3.79
C GLU A 29 -20.99 -2.38 -3.00
N HIS A 30 -21.09 -1.36 -2.14
CA HIS A 30 -22.26 -1.12 -1.26
C HIS A 30 -22.81 0.30 -1.42
N PRO A 31 -23.46 0.63 -2.55
CA PRO A 31 -24.11 1.91 -2.74
C PRO A 31 -25.23 2.09 -1.72
N THR A 32 -25.17 3.15 -0.92
CA THR A 32 -26.19 3.50 0.09
C THR A 32 -27.08 4.63 -0.44
N GLU A 33 -28.39 4.43 -0.45
CA GLU A 33 -29.36 5.43 -0.93
C GLU A 33 -29.35 6.73 -0.10
N LYS A 34 -29.05 6.63 1.20
CA LYS A 34 -28.98 7.78 2.13
C LYS A 34 -27.55 8.32 2.33
N GLY A 35 -26.58 7.75 1.61
CA GLY A 35 -25.16 7.93 1.90
C GLY A 35 -24.74 7.24 3.22
N PRO A 36 -23.44 6.99 3.41
CA PRO A 36 -22.96 6.36 4.63
C PRO A 36 -23.03 7.33 5.81
N ASP A 37 -23.45 6.85 7.00
CA ASP A 37 -23.37 7.62 8.24
C ASP A 37 -21.93 7.54 8.79
N ILE A 38 -21.14 8.56 8.48
CA ILE A 38 -19.69 8.57 8.71
C ILE A 38 -19.22 9.89 9.32
N ALA A 39 -18.06 9.83 9.96
CA ALA A 39 -17.42 10.99 10.55
C ALA A 39 -17.22 12.14 9.55
N PRO A 40 -17.27 13.42 9.98
CA PRO A 40 -17.15 14.58 9.08
C PRO A 40 -15.89 14.56 8.22
N ALA A 41 -14.76 14.12 8.78
CA ALA A 41 -13.49 14.02 8.06
C ALA A 41 -13.57 13.00 6.90
N LEU A 42 -14.24 11.87 7.11
CA LEU A 42 -14.39 10.86 6.07
C LEU A 42 -15.37 11.32 4.99
N LYS A 43 -16.45 12.01 5.38
CA LYS A 43 -17.40 12.62 4.45
C LYS A 43 -16.74 13.62 3.48
N ALA A 44 -15.73 14.36 3.95
CA ALA A 44 -14.95 15.25 3.10
C ALA A 44 -14.05 14.51 2.10
N LEU A 45 -13.66 13.26 2.41
CA LEU A 45 -12.86 12.39 1.56
C LEU A 45 -13.69 11.48 0.65
N THR A 46 -15.01 11.38 0.91
CA THR A 46 -15.95 10.57 0.12
C THR A 46 -16.23 11.25 -1.22
N PRO A 47 -15.84 10.66 -2.37
CA PRO A 47 -16.18 11.21 -3.67
C PRO A 47 -17.66 10.95 -4.00
N PRO A 48 -18.25 11.70 -4.94
CA PRO A 48 -19.63 11.48 -5.34
C PRO A 48 -19.79 10.12 -6.06
N PRO A 49 -20.97 9.48 -6.01
CA PRO A 49 -21.16 8.12 -6.54
C PRO A 49 -20.72 7.90 -7.99
N LYS A 50 -20.89 8.93 -8.85
CA LYS A 50 -20.48 8.89 -10.25
C LYS A 50 -18.97 8.73 -10.46
N ASP A 51 -18.16 9.15 -9.49
CA ASP A 51 -16.70 9.19 -9.61
C ASP A 51 -16.04 7.96 -8.95
N LEU A 52 -16.80 7.10 -8.25
CA LEU A 52 -16.28 5.93 -7.53
C LEU A 52 -15.54 4.96 -8.45
N TRP A 53 -16.17 4.53 -9.55
CA TRP A 53 -15.58 3.57 -10.49
C TRP A 53 -14.37 4.15 -11.24
N PRO A 54 -14.44 5.36 -11.84
CA PRO A 54 -13.27 5.99 -12.43
C PRO A 54 -12.11 6.13 -11.45
N LEU A 55 -12.39 6.56 -10.22
CA LEU A 55 -11.36 6.71 -9.19
C LEU A 55 -10.74 5.36 -8.80
N LEU A 56 -11.56 4.31 -8.62
CA LEU A 56 -11.08 2.96 -8.29
C LEU A 56 -10.19 2.38 -9.40
N ARG A 57 -10.51 2.67 -10.66
CA ARG A 57 -9.72 2.23 -11.83
C ARG A 57 -8.30 2.76 -11.79
N VAL A 58 -8.11 3.98 -11.30
CA VAL A 58 -6.81 4.65 -11.15
C VAL A 58 -6.13 4.25 -9.83
N LEU A 59 -6.88 4.19 -8.72
CA LEU A 59 -6.34 3.89 -7.40
C LEU A 59 -5.83 2.45 -7.28
N SER A 60 -6.49 1.47 -7.87
CA SER A 60 -6.08 0.06 -7.78
C SER A 60 -4.65 -0.17 -8.26
N THR A 61 -4.30 0.35 -9.44
CA THR A 61 -2.96 0.22 -10.04
C THR A 61 -1.93 1.07 -9.31
N LEU A 62 -2.29 2.31 -8.96
CA LEU A 62 -1.43 3.23 -8.21
C LEU A 62 -1.06 2.65 -6.85
N THR A 63 -2.05 2.21 -6.08
CA THR A 63 -1.88 1.66 -4.73
C THR A 63 -1.01 0.42 -4.76
N LYS A 64 -1.28 -0.51 -5.68
CA LYS A 64 -0.45 -1.72 -5.80
C LYS A 64 1.00 -1.38 -6.16
N ALA A 65 1.23 -0.52 -7.15
CA ALA A 65 2.58 -0.12 -7.54
C ALA A 65 3.35 0.56 -6.40
N TYR A 66 2.74 1.55 -5.74
CA TYR A 66 3.39 2.33 -4.68
C TYR A 66 3.61 1.54 -3.40
N VAL A 67 2.60 0.80 -2.93
CA VAL A 67 2.69 0.03 -1.68
C VAL A 67 3.74 -1.07 -1.83
N CYS A 68 3.69 -1.87 -2.91
CA CYS A 68 4.62 -2.98 -3.10
C CYS A 68 6.07 -2.52 -3.26
N ASN A 69 6.31 -1.43 -4.00
CA ASN A 69 7.66 -0.88 -4.17
C ASN A 69 8.21 -0.30 -2.85
N SER A 70 7.37 0.42 -2.09
CA SER A 70 7.77 1.02 -0.81
C SER A 70 8.02 -0.05 0.26
N ALA A 71 7.20 -1.10 0.31
CA ALA A 71 7.32 -2.19 1.29
C ALA A 71 8.68 -2.89 1.19
N LEU A 72 9.17 -3.16 -0.03
CA LEU A 72 10.47 -3.78 -0.24
C LEU A 72 11.61 -2.93 0.33
N ARG A 73 11.59 -1.61 0.07
CA ARG A 73 12.59 -0.67 0.59
C ARG A 73 12.53 -0.55 2.11
N LEU A 74 11.33 -0.53 2.69
CA LEU A 74 11.14 -0.44 4.13
C LEU A 74 11.67 -1.69 4.84
N LEU A 75 11.38 -2.88 4.31
CA LEU A 75 11.89 -4.15 4.87
C LEU A 75 13.42 -4.24 4.75
N TYR A 76 14.01 -3.77 3.66
CA TYR A 76 15.47 -3.67 3.55
C TYR A 76 16.05 -2.79 4.67
N CYS A 77 15.47 -1.62 4.93
CA CYS A 77 15.90 -0.76 6.03
C CYS A 77 15.73 -1.44 7.41
N CYS A 78 14.72 -2.29 7.58
CA CYS A 78 14.56 -3.09 8.80
C CYS A 78 15.68 -4.12 8.95
N ILE A 79 16.08 -4.80 7.87
CA ILE A 79 17.24 -5.70 7.86
C ILE A 79 18.50 -4.95 8.27
N GLU A 80 18.77 -3.80 7.62
CA GLU A 80 19.94 -2.97 7.90
C GLU A 80 19.98 -2.50 9.36
N SER A 81 18.82 -2.17 9.94
CA SER A 81 18.70 -1.66 11.31
C SER A 81 19.10 -2.66 12.39
N ILE A 82 19.12 -3.96 12.09
CA ILE A 82 19.53 -5.03 13.03
C ILE A 82 20.90 -5.61 12.61
N GLY A 83 21.57 -5.01 11.62
CA GLY A 83 22.90 -5.40 11.16
C GLY A 83 22.94 -6.83 10.63
N GLY A 84 24.03 -7.55 10.91
CA GLY A 84 24.25 -8.91 10.40
C GLY A 84 23.13 -9.89 10.75
N VAL A 85 22.53 -9.76 11.94
CA VAL A 85 21.42 -10.62 12.39
C VAL A 85 20.21 -10.53 11.46
N GLY A 86 19.93 -9.33 10.92
CA GLY A 86 18.82 -9.12 10.00
C GLY A 86 19.01 -9.84 8.65
N TYR A 87 20.25 -10.14 8.25
CA TYR A 87 20.57 -10.82 7.01
C TYR A 87 20.54 -12.35 7.13
N LEU A 88 20.65 -12.88 8.35
CA LEU A 88 20.62 -14.33 8.60
C LEU A 88 19.22 -14.89 8.41
N LEU A 89 19.16 -16.11 7.87
CA LEU A 89 17.96 -16.95 7.93
C LEU A 89 17.89 -17.57 9.33
N ASN A 90 17.38 -16.80 10.30
CA ASN A 90 17.29 -17.22 11.69
C ASN A 90 16.28 -18.36 11.88
N GLU A 91 16.58 -19.30 12.80
CA GLU A 91 15.63 -20.35 13.20
C GLU A 91 14.49 -19.74 14.04
N GLU A 92 14.80 -18.70 14.82
CA GLU A 92 13.82 -17.91 15.54
C GLU A 92 12.98 -17.06 14.58
N GLU A 93 11.71 -17.44 14.42
CA GLU A 93 10.81 -16.78 13.45
C GLU A 93 10.72 -15.26 13.66
N TYR A 94 10.71 -14.79 14.91
CA TYR A 94 10.61 -13.36 15.22
C TYR A 94 11.85 -12.55 14.82
N LEU A 95 12.98 -13.19 14.53
CA LEU A 95 14.20 -12.56 14.02
C LEU A 95 14.39 -12.77 12.52
N ASN A 96 13.55 -13.57 11.86
CA ASN A 96 13.75 -13.96 10.46
C ASN A 96 13.22 -12.90 9.47
N ILE A 97 13.73 -11.68 9.57
CA ILE A 97 13.39 -10.56 8.68
C ILE A 97 13.88 -10.81 7.24
N ALA A 98 14.99 -11.54 7.07
CA ALA A 98 15.48 -11.98 5.77
C ALA A 98 14.42 -12.78 4.99
N ARG A 99 13.64 -13.65 5.67
CA ARG A 99 12.49 -14.32 5.06
C ARG A 99 11.41 -13.32 4.62
N LEU A 100 11.02 -12.40 5.49
CA LEU A 100 9.99 -11.39 5.18
C LEU A 100 10.36 -10.55 3.96
N TYR A 101 11.63 -10.17 3.82
CA TYR A 101 12.12 -9.43 2.65
C TYR A 101 12.03 -10.26 1.36
N ARG A 102 12.41 -11.54 1.40
CA ARG A 102 12.29 -12.44 0.24
C ARG A 102 10.82 -12.64 -0.15
N ASP A 103 9.94 -12.83 0.82
CA ASP A 103 8.50 -13.00 0.58
C ASP A 103 7.91 -11.70 -0.01
N CYS A 104 8.32 -10.53 0.51
CA CYS A 104 7.88 -9.23 -0.01
C CYS A 104 8.37 -8.96 -1.44
N ALA A 105 9.47 -9.56 -1.88
CA ALA A 105 10.02 -9.33 -3.22
C ALA A 105 9.09 -9.79 -4.35
N VAL A 106 8.13 -10.68 -4.07
CA VAL A 106 7.11 -11.08 -5.07
C VAL A 106 6.09 -9.99 -5.35
N LEU A 107 5.84 -9.10 -4.39
CA LEU A 107 4.76 -8.12 -4.45
C LEU A 107 4.85 -7.14 -5.64
N PRO A 108 6.01 -6.54 -5.97
CA PRO A 108 6.13 -5.69 -7.16
C PRO A 108 6.21 -6.48 -8.48
N ILE A 109 6.20 -7.82 -8.44
CA ILE A 109 6.36 -8.69 -9.62
C ILE A 109 5.03 -9.27 -10.07
N TRP A 110 4.34 -10.01 -9.19
CA TRP A 110 3.06 -10.63 -9.51
C TRP A 110 1.96 -9.58 -9.72
N GLU A 111 0.88 -9.93 -10.41
CA GLU A 111 -0.24 -9.00 -10.68
C GLU A 111 0.21 -7.66 -11.30
N GLY A 112 1.23 -7.70 -12.15
CA GLY A 112 1.75 -6.58 -12.92
C GLY A 112 2.97 -5.88 -12.31
N THR A 113 4.03 -5.69 -13.09
CA THR A 113 5.22 -4.96 -12.63
C THR A 113 4.93 -3.46 -12.43
N THR A 114 5.80 -2.74 -11.72
CA THR A 114 5.65 -1.29 -11.51
C THR A 114 5.46 -0.51 -12.82
N ASP A 115 6.22 -0.84 -13.87
CA ASP A 115 6.10 -0.17 -15.18
C ASP A 115 4.81 -0.52 -15.92
N LEU A 116 4.39 -1.78 -15.83
CA LEU A 116 3.13 -2.23 -16.43
C LEU A 116 1.94 -1.53 -15.77
N LEU A 117 1.94 -1.42 -14.44
CA LEU A 117 0.89 -0.71 -13.71
C LEU A 117 0.93 0.80 -13.93
N SER A 118 2.12 1.38 -14.13
CA SER A 118 2.27 2.80 -14.48
C SER A 118 1.70 3.08 -15.87
N THR A 119 1.91 2.17 -16.82
CA THR A 119 1.29 2.24 -18.15
C THR A 119 -0.23 2.10 -18.06
N ASP A 120 -0.72 1.17 -17.24
CA ASP A 120 -2.14 0.96 -17.03
C ASP A 120 -2.81 2.15 -16.33
N PHE A 121 -2.11 2.82 -15.41
CA PHE A 121 -2.52 4.10 -14.81
C PHE A 121 -2.70 5.19 -15.88
N ILE A 122 -1.72 5.38 -16.77
CA ILE A 122 -1.83 6.38 -17.86
C ILE A 122 -3.02 6.07 -18.77
N ARG A 123 -3.28 4.79 -19.05
CA ARG A 123 -4.42 4.36 -19.88
C ARG A 123 -5.78 4.59 -19.22
N ALA A 124 -5.82 4.68 -17.89
CA ALA A 124 -7.05 4.90 -17.13
C ALA A 124 -7.44 6.38 -17.00
N LEU A 125 -6.52 7.31 -17.32
CA LEU A 125 -6.75 8.75 -17.38
C LEU A 125 -7.32 9.16 -18.75
#